data_AF-A0A2N5MCI9-F1
#
_entry.id   AF-A0A2N5MCI9-F1
#
_cell.length_a   1.000
_cell.length_b   1.000
_cell.length_c   1.000
_cell.angle_alpha   90.00
_cell.angle_beta   90.00
_cell.angle_gamma   90.00
#
_symmetry.space_group_name_H-M   'P 1'
#
loop_
_entity.id
_entity.type
_entity.pdbx_description
1 polymer ?
#
loop_
_entity_poly.entity_id
_entity_poly.type
_entity_poly.pdbx_seq_one_letter_code
_entity_poly.pdbx_strand_id
1 'polypeptide(L)'
;MRGTTPGCHTIFSLAPGAITDPEYSIQIVVKYFADVLKQAKGNIKLALQSYNFGNGFIGYAWERRGYTKELAIELNRMMAARSGWGRYGDVNYVEHVMRTMTVEPAAILM
;
A
#
# COMPACT_ATOMS: atom_id res chain seq x y z
N MET A 1 4.88 -26.55 -13.61
CA MET A 1 5.70 -25.73 -12.69
C MET A 1 5.39 -24.26 -13.00
N ARG A 2 4.58 -23.57 -12.19
CA ARG A 2 4.25 -22.15 -12.45
C ARG A 2 5.34 -21.30 -11.79
N GLY A 3 6.19 -20.70 -12.61
CA GLY A 3 7.20 -19.76 -12.18
C GLY A 3 6.53 -18.53 -11.58
N THR A 4 6.87 -18.21 -10.34
CA THR A 4 6.59 -16.93 -9.71
C THR A 4 7.39 -15.86 -10.45
N THR A 5 6.70 -14.97 -11.17
CA THR A 5 7.29 -13.78 -11.75
C THR A 5 7.86 -12.90 -10.63
N PRO A 6 9.13 -12.48 -10.69
CA PRO A 6 9.70 -11.57 -9.71
C PRO A 6 8.96 -10.23 -9.82
N GLY A 7 8.20 -9.86 -8.79
CA GLY A 7 7.38 -8.64 -8.76
C GLY A 7 5.88 -8.88 -8.60
N CYS A 8 5.40 -10.12 -8.75
CA CYS A 8 4.03 -10.46 -8.39
C CYS A 8 3.98 -10.74 -6.87
N HIS A 9 3.69 -9.71 -6.07
CA HIS A 9 3.47 -9.91 -4.65
C HIS A 9 2.21 -10.75 -4.46
N THR A 10 2.39 -11.94 -3.89
CA THR A 10 1.39 -13.02 -3.77
C THR A 10 0.04 -12.54 -3.23
N ILE A 11 0.01 -11.50 -2.39
CA ILE A 11 -1.20 -10.94 -1.79
C ILE A 11 -2.10 -10.26 -2.82
N PHE A 12 -1.52 -9.50 -3.75
CA PHE A 12 -2.28 -8.76 -4.78
C PHE A 12 -2.79 -9.66 -5.89
N SER A 13 -2.25 -10.87 -6.01
CA SER A 13 -2.70 -11.89 -6.96
C SER A 13 -3.85 -12.74 -6.43
N LEU A 14 -4.13 -12.65 -5.13
CA LEU A 14 -5.14 -13.46 -4.47
C LEU A 14 -6.50 -12.74 -4.50
N ALA A 15 -7.56 -13.54 -4.61
CA ALA A 15 -8.90 -13.02 -4.43
C ALA A 15 -9.05 -12.47 -2.99
N PRO A 16 -9.87 -11.43 -2.77
CA PRO A 16 -10.20 -10.97 -1.43
C PRO A 16 -10.67 -12.14 -0.54
N GLY A 17 -10.09 -12.28 0.65
CA GLY A 17 -10.41 -13.36 1.58
C GLY A 17 -9.81 -14.74 1.26
N ALA A 18 -8.91 -14.85 0.27
CA ALA A 18 -8.29 -16.14 -0.07
C ALA A 18 -7.32 -16.68 0.99
N ILE A 19 -6.76 -15.82 1.86
CA ILE A 19 -5.99 -16.25 3.03
C ILE A 19 -6.93 -16.28 4.23
N THR A 20 -7.19 -17.49 4.73
CA THR A 20 -8.09 -17.71 5.88
C THR A 20 -7.35 -17.87 7.19
N ASP A 21 -6.07 -18.25 7.15
CA ASP A 21 -5.22 -18.35 8.34
C ASP A 21 -4.71 -16.97 8.80
N PRO A 22 -5.06 -16.50 10.00
CA PRO A 22 -4.67 -15.18 10.49
C PRO A 22 -3.16 -15.02 10.62
N GLU A 23 -2.45 -16.03 11.12
CA GLU A 23 -1.00 -15.95 11.34
C GLU A 23 -0.24 -15.85 10.02
N TYR A 24 -0.58 -16.71 9.06
CA TYR A 24 -0.01 -16.64 7.71
C TYR A 24 -0.33 -15.32 7.01
N SER A 25 -1.54 -14.78 7.17
CA SER A 25 -1.90 -13.46 6.64
C SER A 25 -0.98 -12.36 7.18
N ILE A 26 -0.73 -12.35 8.50
CA ILE A 26 0.17 -11.39 9.15
C ILE A 26 1.58 -11.52 8.60
N GLN A 27 2.13 -12.74 8.56
CA GLN A 27 3.50 -12.98 8.07
C GLN A 27 3.69 -12.45 6.64
N ILE A 28 2.72 -12.75 5.78
CA ILE A 28 2.74 -12.37 4.37
C ILE A 28 2.63 -10.85 4.21
N VAL A 29 1.72 -10.20 4.94
CA VAL A 29 1.55 -8.73 4.93
C VAL A 29 2.79 -8.02 5.46
N VAL A 30 3.37 -8.48 6.57
CA VAL A 30 4.60 -7.89 7.15
C VAL A 30 5.76 -7.99 6.17
N LYS A 31 5.96 -9.15 5.56
CA LYS A 31 7.00 -9.35 4.54
C LYS A 31 6.79 -8.41 3.35
N TYR A 32 5.57 -8.33 2.84
CA TYR A 32 5.26 -7.44 1.72
C TYR A 32 5.50 -5.97 2.08
N PHE A 33 5.02 -5.49 3.23
CA PHE A 33 5.24 -4.11 3.64
C PHE A 33 6.74 -3.81 3.85
N ALA A 34 7.52 -4.75 4.39
CA ALA A 34 8.97 -4.60 4.50
C ALA A 34 9.63 -4.42 3.12
N ASP A 35 9.21 -5.18 2.11
CA ASP A 35 9.70 -5.04 0.73
C ASP A 35 9.32 -3.68 0.12
N VAL A 36 8.11 -3.19 0.39
CA VAL A 36 7.63 -1.87 -0.05
C VAL A 36 8.42 -0.76 0.62
N LEU A 37 8.66 -0.85 1.93
CA LEU A 37 9.42 0.14 2.69
C LEU A 37 10.88 0.20 2.24
N LYS A 38 11.48 -0.97 1.95
CA LYS A 38 12.82 -1.08 1.36
C LYS A 38 12.88 -0.40 -0.01
N GLN A 39 11.90 -0.68 -0.87
CA GLN A 39 11.79 0.00 -2.16
C GLN A 39 11.68 1.50 -1.93
N ALA A 40 10.76 1.98 -1.09
CA ALA A 40 10.60 3.39 -0.76
C ALA A 40 11.80 4.06 -0.04
N LYS A 41 12.95 3.37 0.12
CA LYS A 41 14.17 3.86 0.78
C LYS A 41 13.89 4.37 2.19
N GLY A 42 13.02 3.68 2.92
CA GLY A 42 12.64 4.04 4.29
C GLY A 42 11.65 5.21 4.39
N ASN A 43 11.17 5.78 3.28
CA ASN A 43 10.11 6.78 3.33
C ASN A 43 8.77 6.14 3.70
N ILE A 44 8.39 6.26 4.97
CA ILE A 44 7.19 5.61 5.53
C ILE A 44 5.91 6.08 4.82
N LYS A 45 5.76 7.37 4.54
CA LYS A 45 4.55 7.89 3.89
C LYS A 45 4.41 7.37 2.46
N LEU A 46 5.53 7.32 1.72
CA LEU A 46 5.56 6.72 0.39
C LEU A 46 5.21 5.23 0.45
N ALA A 47 5.82 4.49 1.38
CA ALA A 47 5.56 3.07 1.55
C ALA A 47 4.08 2.77 1.87
N LEU A 48 3.48 3.53 2.79
CA LEU A 48 2.07 3.40 3.14
C LEU A 48 1.15 3.70 1.96
N GLN A 49 1.38 4.79 1.22
CA GLN A 49 0.54 5.08 0.06
C GLN A 49 0.75 4.04 -1.06
N SER A 50 1.97 3.55 -1.25
CA SER A 50 2.27 2.47 -2.20
C SER A 50 1.70 1.12 -1.76
N TYR A 51 1.49 0.88 -0.47
CA TYR A 51 0.73 -0.28 -0.02
C TYR A 51 -0.74 -0.18 -0.47
N ASN A 52 -1.32 1.03 -0.50
CA ASN A 52 -2.69 1.26 -0.97
C ASN A 52 -2.84 1.24 -2.50
N PHE A 53 -1.92 1.88 -3.22
CA PHE A 53 -1.96 2.02 -4.68
C PHE A 53 -1.14 0.96 -5.44
N GLY A 54 -0.42 0.10 -4.73
CA GLY A 54 0.58 -0.78 -5.29
C GLY A 54 1.95 -0.11 -5.50
N ASN A 55 2.99 -0.94 -5.58
CA ASN A 55 4.39 -0.51 -5.60
C ASN A 55 4.75 0.39 -6.79
N GLY A 56 3.98 0.35 -7.88
CA GLY A 56 4.19 1.23 -9.04
C GLY A 56 4.16 2.71 -8.67
N PHE A 57 3.45 3.08 -7.60
CA PHE A 57 3.42 4.45 -7.10
C PHE A 57 4.78 4.94 -6.58
N ILE A 58 5.68 4.05 -6.14
CA ILE A 58 7.01 4.42 -5.65
C ILE A 58 7.82 5.09 -6.77
N GLY A 59 7.87 4.46 -7.95
CA GLY A 59 8.53 5.00 -9.14
C GLY A 59 7.92 6.33 -9.57
N TYR A 60 6.59 6.35 -9.70
CA TYR A 60 5.84 7.55 -10.07
C TYR A 60 6.14 8.76 -9.16
N ALA A 61 6.26 8.53 -7.84
CA ALA A 61 6.57 9.57 -6.87
C ALA A 61 8.03 10.04 -6.95
N TRP A 62 9.01 9.15 -7.13
CA TRP A 62 10.42 9.55 -7.20
C TRP A 62 10.75 10.39 -8.42
N GLU A 63 10.11 10.13 -9.55
CA GLU A 63 10.20 10.99 -10.73
C GLU A 63 9.75 12.44 -10.43
N ARG A 64 9.00 12.64 -9.34
CA ARG A 64 8.35 13.90 -8.94
C ARG A 64 8.79 14.37 -7.54
N ARG A 65 10.03 14.06 -7.14
CA ARG A 65 10.68 14.48 -5.87
C ARG A 65 10.20 13.78 -4.60
N GLY A 66 9.50 12.67 -4.71
CA GLY A 66 9.03 11.86 -3.58
C GLY A 66 7.56 12.03 -3.28
N TYR A 67 7.11 11.47 -2.15
CA TYR A 67 5.68 11.45 -1.80
C TYR A 67 5.12 12.84 -1.49
N THR A 68 3.99 13.17 -2.11
CA THR A 68 3.06 14.23 -1.67
C THR A 68 1.61 13.76 -1.80
N LYS A 69 0.68 14.43 -1.11
CA LYS A 69 -0.75 14.11 -1.18
C LYS A 69 -1.33 14.43 -2.56
N GLU A 70 -0.81 15.46 -3.21
CA GLU A 70 -1.21 15.91 -4.54
C GLU A 70 -0.90 14.84 -5.59
N LEU A 71 0.28 14.20 -5.51
CA LEU A 71 0.63 13.07 -6.38
C LEU A 71 -0.29 11.87 -6.18
N ALA A 72 -0.74 11.63 -4.94
CA ALA A 72 -1.71 10.57 -4.67
C ALA A 72 -3.08 10.88 -5.31
N ILE A 73 -3.52 12.14 -5.24
CA ILE A 73 -4.76 12.61 -5.88
C ILE A 73 -4.66 12.53 -7.42
N GLU A 74 -3.52 12.93 -7.99
CA GLU A 74 -3.28 12.87 -9.44
C GLU A 74 -3.37 11.43 -9.95
N LEU A 75 -2.64 10.50 -9.32
CA LEU A 75 -2.67 9.09 -9.70
C LEU A 75 -4.07 8.49 -9.52
N ASN A 76 -4.76 8.78 -8.42
CA ASN A 76 -6.13 8.33 -8.16
C ASN A 76 -7.07 8.71 -9.31
N ARG A 77 -7.04 9.99 -9.73
CA ARG A 77 -7.87 10.50 -10.82
C ARG A 77 -7.51 9.88 -12.17
N MET A 78 -6.21 9.78 -12.48
CA MET A 78 -5.72 9.18 -13.71
C MET A 78 -6.15 7.71 -13.84
N MET A 79 -6.00 6.94 -12.76
CA MET A 79 -6.32 5.51 -12.75
C MET A 79 -7.84 5.27 -12.73
N ALA A 80 -8.61 6.10 -12.01
CA ALA A 80 -10.07 6.07 -12.04
C ALA A 80 -10.60 6.30 -13.47
N ALA A 81 -10.12 7.36 -14.14
CA ALA A 81 -10.49 7.67 -15.52
C ALA A 81 -10.12 6.54 -16.49
N ARG A 82 -8.91 5.99 -16.37
CA ARG A 82 -8.42 4.89 -17.23
C ARG A 82 -9.21 3.58 -17.04
N SER A 83 -9.64 3.29 -15.82
CA SER A 83 -10.32 2.03 -15.48
C SER A 83 -11.85 2.13 -15.61
N GLY A 84 -12.40 3.34 -15.76
CA GLY A 84 -13.83 3.59 -15.64
C GLY A 84 -14.37 3.43 -14.20
N TRP A 85 -13.49 3.48 -13.20
CA TRP A 85 -13.87 3.33 -11.79
C TRP A 85 -14.22 4.69 -11.18
N GLY A 86 -15.09 4.70 -10.15
CA GLY A 86 -15.39 5.94 -9.42
C GLY A 86 -14.21 6.49 -8.62
N ARG A 87 -13.22 5.65 -8.27
CA ARG A 87 -11.96 6.01 -7.59
C ARG A 87 -10.94 4.89 -7.72
N TYR A 88 -9.66 5.21 -7.52
CA TYR A 88 -8.57 4.24 -7.44
C TYR A 88 -7.87 4.32 -6.07
N GLY A 89 -8.16 3.36 -5.18
CA GLY A 89 -7.66 3.37 -3.81
C GLY A 89 -8.15 4.57 -2.98
N ASP A 90 -7.41 4.89 -1.92
CA ASP A 90 -7.69 5.95 -0.95
C ASP A 90 -6.54 6.96 -0.88
N VAL A 91 -6.81 8.21 -1.25
CA VAL A 91 -5.83 9.31 -1.21
C VAL A 91 -5.47 9.76 0.22
N ASN A 92 -6.30 9.42 1.21
CA ASN A 92 -6.10 9.76 2.62
C ASN A 92 -5.52 8.59 3.43
N TYR A 93 -5.08 7.51 2.77
CA TYR A 93 -4.63 6.29 3.44
C TYR A 93 -3.52 6.54 4.47
N VAL A 94 -2.53 7.37 4.13
CA VAL A 94 -1.45 7.74 5.06
C VAL A 94 -1.99 8.41 6.33
N GLU A 95 -2.96 9.32 6.21
CA GLU A 95 -3.57 10.02 7.35
C GLU A 95 -4.37 9.05 8.21
N HIS A 96 -5.14 8.16 7.58
CA HIS A 96 -5.92 7.14 8.28
C HIS A 96 -5.03 6.21 9.11
N VAL A 97 -3.92 5.70 8.53
CA VAL A 97 -3.00 4.80 9.22
C VAL A 97 -2.22 5.51 10.32
N MET A 98 -1.66 6.69 10.02
CA MET A 98 -0.85 7.43 10.98
C MET A 98 -1.67 7.85 12.20
N ARG A 99 -2.95 8.21 12.04
CA ARG A 99 -3.85 8.50 13.16
C ARG A 99 -3.96 7.31 14.13
N THR A 100 -4.04 6.09 13.60
CA THR A 100 -4.11 4.86 14.41
C THR A 100 -2.77 4.52 15.09
N MET A 101 -1.64 4.93 14.51
CA MET A 101 -0.31 4.71 15.11
C MET A 101 0.05 5.74 16.19
N THR A 102 -0.62 6.89 16.19
CA THR A 102 -0.41 7.96 17.19
C THR A 102 -1.37 7.89 18.38
N VAL A 103 -2.42 7.07 18.33
CA VAL A 103 -3.21 6.79 19.53
C VAL A 103 -2.40 5.85 20.42
N GLU A 104 -2.07 6.31 21.63
CA GLU A 104 -1.40 5.53 22.65
C GLU A 104 -2.05 4.14 22.80
N PRO A 105 -1.27 3.05 22.95
CA PRO A 105 -1.80 1.70 23.14
C PRO A 105 -2.70 1.53 24.38
N ALA A 106 -2.81 2.56 25.23
CA ALA A 106 -3.67 2.58 26.41
C ALA A 106 -5.17 2.51 26.11
N ALA A 107 -5.63 2.78 24.88
CA ALA A 107 -7.06 2.79 24.54
C ALA A 107 -7.62 1.44 24.06
N ILE A 108 -6.79 0.41 23.89
CA ILE A 108 -7.23 -0.92 23.39
C ILE A 108 -7.41 -1.93 24.55
N LEU A 109 -7.16 -1.52 25.79
CA LEU A 109 -7.38 -2.33 26.99
C LEU A 109 -8.41 -1.66 27.92
N MET A 110 -9.67 -1.59 27.49
CA MET A 110 -10.83 -1.42 28.39
C MET A 110 -11.98 -2.34 27.95
#